data_AF-A0A3P7I5R4-F1
#
_entry.id   AF-A0A3P7I5R4-F1
#
_cell.length_a   1.000
_cell.length_b   1.000
_cell.length_c   1.000
_cell.angle_alpha   90.00
_cell.angle_beta   90.00
_cell.angle_gamma   90.00
#
_symmetry.space_group_name_H-M   'P 1'
#
loop_
_entity.id
_entity.type
_entity.pdbx_description
1 polymer ?
#
loop_
_entity_poly.entity_id
_entity_poly.type
_entity_poly.pdbx_seq_one_letter_code
_entity_poly.pdbx_strand_id
1 'polypeptide(L)'
;MLVPILLLLFYNICDAYKILVVNPKLAYSHMRFMGKIADVLVDAGHDVVTLQPVLAPYPSNGTTKSRLIQMDVDSSDIAPFITMLQKGQKEKWTDSATNPFTFSRPIPMFKKIISATVASE
;
A
#
# COMPACT_ATOMS: atom_id res chain seq x y z
N MET A 1 -22.69 -7.06 -39.97
CA MET A 1 -22.24 -8.20 -39.12
C MET A 1 -20.76 -8.14 -38.71
N LEU A 2 -19.98 -7.15 -39.16
CA LEU A 2 -18.53 -7.05 -38.89
C LEU A 2 -18.19 -6.43 -37.52
N VAL A 3 -19.04 -5.50 -37.06
CA VAL A 3 -18.93 -4.82 -35.75
C VAL A 3 -18.94 -5.78 -34.55
N PRO A 4 -19.84 -6.78 -34.43
CA PRO A 4 -19.82 -7.70 -33.29
C PRO A 4 -18.59 -8.62 -33.27
N ILE A 5 -18.06 -8.99 -34.45
CA ILE A 5 -16.83 -9.79 -34.58
C ILE A 5 -15.62 -8.97 -34.12
N LEU A 6 -15.57 -7.69 -34.50
CA LEU A 6 -14.53 -6.77 -34.07
C LEU A 6 -14.56 -6.56 -32.54
N LEU A 7 -15.74 -6.40 -31.94
CA LEU A 7 -15.91 -6.30 -30.48
C LEU A 7 -15.43 -7.57 -29.74
N LEU A 8 -15.68 -8.75 -30.30
CA LEU A 8 -15.22 -10.02 -29.72
C LEU A 8 -13.69 -10.16 -29.73
N LEU A 9 -13.02 -9.64 -30.75
CA LEU A 9 -11.57 -9.66 -30.85
C LEU A 9 -10.90 -8.73 -29.83
N PHE A 10 -11.49 -7.56 -29.56
CA PHE A 10 -11.00 -6.64 -28.52
C PHE A 10 -11.24 -7.12 -27.09
N TYR A 11 -12.28 -7.94 -26.86
CA TYR A 11 -12.57 -8.49 -25.54
C TYR A 11 -11.41 -9.34 -25.00
N ASN A 12 -10.73 -10.10 -25.87
CA ASN A 12 -9.61 -10.96 -25.49
C ASN A 12 -8.30 -10.20 -25.17
N ILE A 13 -8.24 -8.89 -25.45
CA ILE A 13 -7.07 -8.04 -25.17
C ILE A 13 -7.18 -7.38 -23.79
N CYS A 14 -8.40 -7.31 -23.22
CA CYS A 14 -8.65 -6.68 -21.94
C CYS A 14 -8.47 -7.69 -20.79
N ASP A 15 -7.22 -7.90 -20.37
CA ASP A 15 -6.92 -8.76 -19.22
C ASP A 15 -6.96 -7.95 -17.91
N ALA A 16 -8.03 -8.12 -17.15
CA ALA A 16 -8.20 -7.46 -15.85
C ALA A 16 -7.44 -8.25 -14.77
N TYR A 17 -6.20 -7.81 -14.48
CA TYR A 17 -5.41 -8.40 -13.40
C TYR A 17 -6.08 -8.24 -12.03
N LYS A 18 -5.85 -9.24 -11.16
CA LYS A 18 -6.17 -9.19 -9.73
C LYS A 18 -4.95 -8.69 -8.96
N ILE A 19 -5.03 -7.46 -8.45
CA ILE A 19 -3.89 -6.78 -7.83
C ILE A 19 -4.16 -6.58 -6.35
N LEU A 20 -3.23 -7.02 -5.51
CA LEU A 20 -3.23 -6.76 -4.07
C LEU A 20 -2.25 -5.64 -3.74
N VAL A 21 -2.76 -4.51 -3.26
CA VAL A 21 -1.97 -3.38 -2.79
C VAL A 21 -1.89 -3.44 -1.26
N VAL A 22 -0.70 -3.71 -0.73
CA VAL A 22 -0.49 -3.68 0.73
C VAL A 22 -0.13 -2.27 1.15
N ASN A 23 -1.04 -1.61 1.87
CA ASN A 23 -0.93 -0.21 2.24
C ASN A 23 -1.12 0.01 3.75
N PRO A 24 -0.09 -0.24 4.58
CA PRO A 24 -0.17 -0.01 6.01
C PRO A 24 -0.43 1.47 6.30
N LYS A 25 -1.44 1.72 7.14
CA LYS A 25 -1.87 3.05 7.56
C LYS A 25 -0.96 3.57 8.66
N LEU A 26 0.27 3.88 8.26
CA LEU A 26 1.37 4.25 9.12
C LEU A 26 1.80 5.71 8.94
N ALA A 27 1.82 6.19 7.71
CA ALA A 27 2.26 7.53 7.36
C ALA A 27 1.29 8.10 6.33
N TYR A 28 0.81 9.32 6.58
CA TYR A 28 -0.24 9.94 5.77
C TYR A 28 0.15 10.07 4.28
N SER A 29 1.39 10.47 3.99
CA SER A 29 1.89 10.62 2.61
C SER A 29 1.99 9.28 1.89
N HIS A 30 2.59 8.27 2.51
CA HIS A 30 2.73 6.92 1.95
C HIS A 30 1.37 6.27 1.70
N MET A 31 0.48 6.36 2.69
CA MET A 31 -0.88 5.85 2.60
C MET A 31 -1.64 6.48 1.42
N ARG A 32 -1.54 7.81 1.27
CA ARG A 32 -2.20 8.53 0.18
C ARG A 32 -1.60 8.21 -1.18
N PHE A 33 -0.27 8.10 -1.27
CA PHE A 33 0.43 7.75 -2.51
C PHE A 33 0.04 6.34 -2.99
N MET A 34 0.12 5.34 -2.11
CA MET A 34 -0.26 3.97 -2.44
C MET A 34 -1.74 3.84 -2.75
N GLY A 35 -2.60 4.57 -2.03
CA GLY A 35 -4.04 4.61 -2.33
C GLY A 35 -4.36 5.23 -3.69
N LYS A 36 -3.58 6.23 -4.13
CA LYS A 36 -3.71 6.79 -5.49
C LYS A 36 -3.22 5.84 -6.57
N ILE A 37 -2.17 5.08 -6.32
CA ILE A 37 -1.76 4.00 -7.24
C ILE A 37 -2.89 2.98 -7.37
N ALA A 38 -3.48 2.56 -6.25
CA ALA A 38 -4.60 1.62 -6.27
C ALA A 38 -5.79 2.17 -7.08
N ASP A 39 -6.15 3.45 -6.89
CA ASP A 39 -7.22 4.10 -7.65
C ASP A 39 -6.94 4.13 -9.16
N VAL A 40 -5.70 4.46 -9.57
CA VAL A 40 -5.31 4.48 -11.00
C VAL A 40 -5.39 3.09 -11.63
N LEU A 41 -5.01 2.04 -10.88
CA LEU A 41 -5.11 0.66 -11.35
C LEU A 41 -6.56 0.20 -11.52
N VAL A 42 -7.47 0.66 -10.64
CA VAL A 42 -8.92 0.43 -10.81
C VAL A 42 -9.42 1.16 -12.05
N ASP A 43 -9.01 2.41 -12.27
CA ASP A 43 -9.39 3.19 -13.46
C ASP A 43 -8.89 2.57 -14.77
N ALA A 44 -7.78 1.83 -14.72
CA ALA A 44 -7.26 1.06 -15.85
C ALA A 44 -8.06 -0.23 -16.13
N GLY A 45 -9.04 -0.57 -15.28
CA GLY A 45 -9.91 -1.75 -15.46
C GLY A 45 -9.47 -3.00 -14.68
N HIS A 46 -8.56 -2.89 -13.71
CA HIS A 46 -8.11 -4.02 -12.89
C HIS A 46 -8.98 -4.24 -11.64
N ASP A 47 -9.04 -5.47 -11.14
CA ASP A 47 -9.63 -5.79 -9.83
C ASP A 47 -8.56 -5.56 -8.76
N VAL A 48 -8.68 -4.44 -8.04
CA VAL A 48 -7.68 -4.01 -7.06
C VAL A 48 -8.25 -4.11 -5.65
N VAL A 49 -7.53 -4.82 -4.80
CA VAL A 49 -7.78 -4.93 -3.36
C VAL A 49 -6.67 -4.21 -2.60
N THR A 50 -7.04 -3.30 -1.73
CA THR A 50 -6.10 -2.66 -0.79
C THR A 50 -6.22 -3.34 0.56
N LEU A 51 -5.16 -4.04 0.99
CA LEU A 51 -5.03 -4.55 2.35
C LEU A 51 -4.37 -3.47 3.22
N GLN A 52 -5.08 -3.03 4.25
CA GLN A 52 -4.69 -1.89 5.08
C GLN A 52 -4.66 -2.25 6.57
N PRO A 53 -3.47 -2.62 7.07
CA PRO A 53 -3.20 -2.66 8.50
C PRO A 53 -3.30 -1.26 9.12
N VAL A 54 -4.10 -1.11 10.19
CA VAL A 54 -4.29 0.17 10.88
C VAL A 54 -3.27 0.32 12.00
N LEU A 55 -2.21 1.09 11.75
CA LEU A 55 -1.13 1.33 12.72
C LEU A 55 -1.23 2.69 13.41
N ALA A 56 -1.86 3.67 12.74
CA ALA A 56 -2.07 5.01 13.27
C ALA A 56 -3.47 5.53 12.88
N PRO A 57 -4.12 6.32 13.77
CA PRO A 57 -5.49 6.77 13.57
C PRO A 57 -5.56 7.97 12.60
N TYR A 58 -5.23 7.76 11.33
CA TYR A 58 -5.46 8.77 10.30
C TYR A 58 -6.95 8.78 9.87
N PRO A 59 -7.54 9.94 9.56
CA PRO A 59 -8.96 10.02 9.18
C PRO A 59 -9.23 9.48 7.76
N SER A 60 -8.24 9.53 6.87
CA SER A 60 -8.36 9.04 5.49
C SER A 60 -7.75 7.65 5.35
N ASN A 61 -8.21 6.88 4.36
CA ASN A 61 -7.67 5.56 3.98
C ASN A 61 -6.74 5.64 2.75
N GLY A 62 -6.68 6.80 2.08
CA GLY A 62 -5.80 7.05 0.93
C GLY A 62 -6.38 6.66 -0.44
N THR A 63 -7.25 5.66 -0.51
CA THR A 63 -7.94 5.19 -1.74
C THR A 63 -9.44 5.53 -1.68
N THR A 64 -10.05 5.76 -2.84
CA THR A 64 -11.51 5.96 -3.00
C THR A 64 -12.18 4.93 -3.89
N LYS A 65 -11.40 4.16 -4.68
CA LYS A 65 -11.93 3.26 -5.72
C LYS A 65 -11.61 1.78 -5.48
N SER A 66 -10.46 1.47 -4.89
CA SER A 66 -10.08 0.07 -4.65
C SER A 66 -10.90 -0.56 -3.53
N ARG A 67 -11.14 -1.88 -3.62
CA ARG A 67 -11.80 -2.63 -2.54
C ARG A 67 -10.90 -2.64 -1.32
N LEU A 68 -11.38 -2.13 -0.20
CA LEU A 68 -10.57 -1.95 1.01
C LEU A 68 -10.83 -3.07 2.02
N ILE A 69 -9.77 -3.71 2.48
CA ILE A 69 -9.77 -4.64 3.62
C ILE A 69 -8.94 -3.98 4.72
N GLN A 70 -9.60 -3.55 5.79
CA GLN A 70 -8.92 -2.98 6.96
C GLN A 70 -8.78 -4.04 8.04
N MET A 71 -7.63 -4.04 8.69
CA MET A 71 -7.41 -4.88 9.84
C MET A 71 -6.74 -4.09 10.96
N ASP A 72 -7.28 -4.27 12.15
CA ASP A 72 -6.66 -3.78 13.37
C ASP A 72 -5.51 -4.72 13.72
N VAL A 73 -4.33 -4.13 13.93
CA VAL A 73 -3.18 -4.87 14.43
C VAL A 73 -3.11 -4.62 15.93
N ASP A 74 -2.75 -5.63 16.71
CA ASP A 74 -2.61 -5.45 18.15
C ASP A 74 -1.52 -4.42 18.45
N SER A 75 -1.87 -3.44 19.28
CA SER A 75 -0.97 -2.43 19.82
C SER A 75 0.34 -2.99 20.37
N SER A 76 0.33 -4.20 20.93
CA SER A 76 1.51 -4.87 21.49
C SER A 76 2.57 -5.19 20.42
N ASP A 77 2.14 -5.59 19.22
CA ASP A 77 3.01 -5.93 18.09
C ASP A 77 3.55 -4.68 17.37
N ILE A 78 2.80 -3.58 17.42
CA ILE A 78 3.13 -2.33 16.71
C ILE A 78 3.93 -1.36 17.59
N ALA A 79 3.80 -1.44 18.92
CA ALA A 79 4.53 -0.57 19.85
C ALA A 79 6.04 -0.49 19.57
N PRO A 80 6.81 -1.60 19.45
CA PRO A 80 8.24 -1.52 19.14
C PRO A 80 8.51 -0.84 17.79
N PHE A 81 7.57 -0.96 16.86
CA PHE A 81 7.68 -0.37 15.53
C PHE A 81 7.43 1.13 15.53
N ILE A 82 6.38 1.60 16.20
CA ILE A 82 6.10 3.03 16.38
C ILE A 82 7.28 3.71 17.08
N THR A 83 7.81 3.10 18.14
CA THR A 83 8.98 3.62 18.84
C THR A 83 10.22 3.68 17.92
N MET A 84 10.43 2.67 17.08
CA MET A 84 11.55 2.67 16.12
C MET A 84 11.42 3.74 15.04
N LEU A 85 10.21 4.05 14.59
CA LEU A 85 9.97 5.12 13.61
C LEU A 85 10.10 6.51 14.21
N GLN A 86 9.67 6.66 15.47
CA GLN A 86 9.78 7.90 16.24
C GLN A 86 11.23 8.18 16.64
N LYS A 87 12.02 7.14 16.90
CA LYS A 87 13.43 7.26 17.27
C LYS A 87 14.22 7.93 16.14
N GLY A 88 14.87 9.04 16.47
CA GLY A 88 15.69 9.82 15.53
C GLY A 88 14.92 10.70 14.55
N GLN A 89 13.57 10.80 14.60
CA GLN A 89 12.84 11.69 13.68
C GLN A 89 13.28 13.16 13.76
N LYS A 90 13.64 13.64 14.95
CA LYS A 90 14.09 15.04 15.13
C LYS A 90 15.43 15.33 14.49
N GLU A 91 16.27 14.31 14.36
CA GLU A 91 17.62 14.42 13.81
C GLU A 91 17.66 14.10 12.31
N LYS A 92 16.62 13.47 11.76
CA LYS A 92 16.53 13.10 10.33
C LYS A 92 16.76 14.26 9.35
N TRP A 93 16.48 15.51 9.72
CA TRP A 93 16.77 16.65 8.84
C TRP A 93 18.28 16.93 8.71
N THR A 94 19.08 16.48 9.67
CA THR A 94 20.55 16.56 9.66
C THR A 94 21.21 15.37 8.95
N ASP A 95 20.42 14.36 8.56
CA ASP A 95 20.95 13.21 7.83
C ASP A 95 21.48 13.65 6.46
N SER A 96 22.72 13.23 6.16
CA SER A 96 23.34 13.48 4.87
C SER A 96 22.64 12.67 3.77
N ALA A 97 22.16 13.37 2.74
CA ALA A 97 21.56 12.78 1.54
C ALA A 97 22.60 12.29 0.52
N THR A 98 23.89 12.26 0.87
CA THR A 98 24.98 11.93 -0.07
C THR A 98 24.95 10.47 -0.54
N ASN A 99 24.28 9.57 0.20
CA ASN A 99 24.11 8.18 -0.19
C ASN A 99 22.65 7.90 -0.64
N PRO A 100 22.40 7.62 -1.93
CA PRO A 100 21.04 7.36 -2.44
C PRO A 100 20.48 6.00 -1.96
N PHE A 101 21.33 5.05 -1.56
CA PHE A 101 20.89 3.72 -1.12
C PHE A 101 20.33 3.70 0.30
N THR A 102 20.45 4.80 1.06
CA THR A 102 19.90 4.93 2.41
C THR A 102 18.38 4.73 2.44
N PHE A 103 17.70 5.00 1.31
CA PHE A 103 16.27 4.77 1.12
C PHE A 103 15.86 3.28 1.21
N SER A 104 16.78 2.33 1.02
CA SER A 104 16.49 0.89 1.06
C SER A 104 16.44 0.28 2.47
N ARG A 105 16.95 0.99 3.49
CA ARG A 105 16.96 0.53 4.90
C ARG A 105 15.61 0.11 5.49
N PRO A 106 14.45 0.71 5.16
CA PRO A 106 13.17 0.31 5.71
C PRO A 106 12.53 -0.93 5.02
N ILE A 107 13.11 -1.47 3.94
CA ILE A 107 12.53 -2.61 3.20
C ILE A 107 12.32 -3.87 4.08
N PRO A 108 13.31 -4.34 4.87
CA PRO A 108 13.13 -5.52 5.73
C PRO A 108 12.04 -5.32 6.80
N MET A 109 11.86 -4.07 7.23
CA MET A 109 10.85 -3.66 8.20
C MET A 109 9.44 -3.76 7.62
N PHE A 110 9.21 -3.27 6.40
CA PHE A 110 7.93 -3.46 5.71
C PHE A 110 7.61 -4.94 5.54
N LYS A 111 8.61 -5.77 5.18
CA LYS A 111 8.43 -7.22 5.06
C LYS A 111 7.91 -7.84 6.36
N LYS A 112 8.41 -7.42 7.52
CA LYS A 112 7.98 -7.93 8.84
C LYS A 112 6.54 -7.57 9.17
N ILE A 113 6.11 -6.33 8.87
CA ILE A 113 4.72 -5.89 9.08
C ILE A 113 3.79 -6.74 8.22
N ILE A 114 4.11 -6.84 6.92
CA ILE A 114 3.30 -7.63 5.98
C ILE A 114 3.22 -9.09 6.44
N SER A 115 4.32 -9.69 6.90
CA SER A 115 4.27 -11.07 7.41
C SER A 115 3.45 -11.22 8.69
N ALA A 116 3.51 -10.26 9.62
CA ALA A 116 2.72 -10.31 10.85
C ALA A 116 1.23 -10.15 10.56
N THR A 117 0.92 -9.23 9.65
CA THR A 117 -0.42 -9.00 9.09
C THR A 117 -1.01 -10.23 8.42
N VAL A 118 -0.22 -10.96 7.63
CA VAL A 118 -0.70 -12.19 6.95
C VAL A 118 -0.78 -13.38 7.91
N ALA A 119 0.09 -13.44 8.93
CA ALA A 119 0.15 -14.57 9.87
C ALA A 119 -0.87 -14.48 11.03
N SER A 120 -1.58 -13.35 11.18
CA SER A 120 -2.63 -13.17 12.19
C SER A 120 -4.02 -13.69 11.74
N GLU A 121 -4.12 -14.28 10.55
CA GLU A 121 -5.27 -15.08 10.08
C GLU A 121 -5.03 -16.58 10.32
#